data_AF-A0AAJ2ML06-F1
#
_entry.id   AF-A0AAJ2ML06-F1
#
_cell.length_a   1.000
_cell.length_b   1.000
_cell.length_c   1.000
_cell.angle_alpha   90.00
_cell.angle_beta   90.00
_cell.angle_gamma   90.00
#
_symmetry.space_group_name_H-M   'P 1'
#
loop_
_entity.id
_entity.type
_entity.pdbx_description
1 polymer ?
#
loop_
_entity_poly.entity_id
_entity_poly.type
_entity_poly.pdbx_seq_one_letter_code
_entity_poly.pdbx_strand_id
1 'polypeptide(L)'
;QIQIKGATLEVLNLPSMNGIEDENLRRLINSLVIELYKYQAESERKKIKERQAQGIEIAKKKGKFKGRQHKFKENDPRLKHAFDLFLNGLSDKEVEEQTGINRRTFRRYRARY
;
A
#
# COMPACT_ATOMS: atom_id res chain seq x y z
N GLN A 1 10.71 11.99 -22.35
CA GLN A 1 11.60 13.00 -21.73
C GLN A 1 13.06 12.87 -22.18
N ILE A 2 13.68 11.68 -22.20
CA ILE A 2 15.09 11.52 -22.60
C ILE A 2 15.31 11.81 -24.09
N GLN A 3 14.52 11.18 -24.98
CA GLN A 3 14.61 11.42 -26.43
C GLN A 3 14.25 12.86 -26.85
N ILE A 4 13.31 13.51 -26.15
CA ILE A 4 12.89 14.90 -26.40
C ILE A 4 14.05 15.88 -26.17
N LYS A 5 15.04 15.52 -25.35
CA LYS A 5 16.23 16.32 -25.06
C LYS A 5 17.42 16.00 -25.99
N GLY A 6 17.24 15.17 -27.02
CA GLY A 6 18.31 14.76 -27.93
C GLY A 6 19.36 13.82 -27.29
N ALA A 7 19.12 13.34 -26.07
CA ALA A 7 20.03 12.47 -25.36
C ALA A 7 19.83 11.00 -25.76
N THR A 8 20.93 10.28 -25.96
CA THR A 8 20.93 8.83 -26.16
C THR A 8 21.02 8.11 -24.82
N LEU A 9 20.09 7.17 -24.59
CA LEU A 9 20.08 6.31 -23.42
C LEU A 9 20.90 5.06 -23.73
N GLU A 10 22.02 4.88 -23.04
CA GLU A 10 22.79 3.64 -23.07
C GLU A 10 22.49 2.85 -21.79
N VAL A 11 21.97 1.64 -21.95
CA VAL A 11 21.67 0.76 -20.82
C VAL A 11 22.71 -0.35 -20.83
N LEU A 12 23.52 -0.43 -19.77
CA LEU A 12 24.63 -1.40 -19.65
C LEU A 12 24.20 -2.86 -19.82
N ASN A 13 22.94 -3.17 -19.51
CA ASN A 13 22.36 -4.52 -19.61
C ASN A 13 21.64 -4.77 -20.95
N LEU A 14 21.64 -3.81 -21.88
CA LEU A 14 21.11 -3.98 -23.23
C LEU A 14 22.27 -4.10 -24.22
N PRO A 15 22.10 -4.82 -25.34
CA PRO A 15 23.10 -4.83 -26.39
C PRO A 15 23.38 -3.38 -26.83
N SER A 16 24.66 -2.99 -26.82
CA SER A 16 25.03 -1.64 -27.26
C SER A 16 24.86 -1.53 -28.78
N MET A 17 24.17 -0.48 -29.21
CA MET A 17 23.92 -0.20 -30.63
C MET A 17 24.98 0.76 -31.21
N ASN A 18 26.16 0.83 -30.59
CA ASN A 18 27.25 1.74 -30.96
C ASN A 18 27.94 1.35 -32.28
N GLY A 19 27.65 0.17 -32.83
CA GLY A 19 28.13 -0.28 -34.13
C GLY A 19 27.20 0.04 -35.32
N ILE A 20 26.09 0.74 -35.09
CA ILE A 20 25.17 1.15 -36.15
C ILE A 20 25.49 2.58 -36.55
N GLU A 21 26.02 2.77 -37.76
CA GLU A 21 26.40 4.08 -38.29
C GLU A 21 25.19 4.99 -38.59
N ASP A 22 24.06 4.39 -38.98
CA ASP A 22 22.83 5.14 -39.25
C ASP A 22 22.12 5.53 -37.94
N GLU A 23 22.11 6.83 -37.66
CA GLU A 23 21.47 7.41 -36.48
C GLU A 23 19.95 7.13 -36.42
N ASN A 24 19.26 7.13 -37.56
CA ASN A 24 17.82 6.87 -37.61
C ASN A 24 17.53 5.41 -37.26
N LEU A 25 18.32 4.49 -37.81
CA LEU A 25 18.21 3.06 -37.50
C LEU A 25 18.51 2.80 -36.02
N ARG A 26 19.55 3.43 -35.47
CA ARG A 26 19.88 3.33 -34.03
C ARG A 26 18.75 3.83 -33.14
N ARG A 27 18.12 4.96 -33.48
CA ARG A 27 16.97 5.52 -32.73
C ARG A 27 15.75 4.61 -32.80
N LEU A 28 15.46 4.02 -33.97
CA LEU A 28 14.35 3.09 -34.16
C LEU A 28 14.52 1.84 -33.30
N ILE A 29 15.69 1.19 -33.38
CA ILE A 29 15.97 -0.04 -32.64
C ILE A 29 15.92 0.22 -31.13
N ASN A 30 16.54 1.31 -30.64
CA ASN A 30 16.47 1.68 -29.23
C ASN A 30 15.03 1.90 -28.76
N SER A 31 14.18 2.51 -29.60
CA SER A 31 12.77 2.75 -29.26
C SER A 31 12.00 1.43 -29.16
N LEU A 32 12.21 0.52 -30.11
CA LEU A 32 11.58 -0.81 -30.11
C LEU A 32 12.00 -1.64 -28.88
N VAL A 33 13.29 -1.64 -28.55
CA VAL A 33 13.80 -2.35 -27.37
C VAL A 33 13.15 -1.81 -26.10
N ILE A 34 13.12 -0.48 -25.92
CA ILE A 34 12.45 0.15 -24.77
C ILE A 34 10.97 -0.26 -24.69
N GLU A 35 10.28 -0.32 -25.82
CA GLU A 35 8.87 -0.72 -25.88
C GLU A 35 8.66 -2.20 -25.47
N LEU A 36 9.52 -3.11 -25.94
CA LEU A 36 9.52 -4.50 -25.53
C LEU A 36 9.72 -4.67 -24.01
N TYR A 37 10.68 -3.94 -23.42
CA TYR A 37 10.90 -3.98 -21.98
C TYR A 37 9.73 -3.40 -21.18
N LYS A 38 9.09 -2.32 -21.68
CA LYS A 38 7.86 -1.79 -21.07
C LYS A 38 6.76 -2.84 -21.07
N TYR A 39 6.54 -3.51 -22.21
CA TYR A 39 5.54 -4.57 -22.32
C TYR A 39 5.83 -5.74 -21.38
N GLN A 40 7.09 -6.19 -21.32
CA GLN A 40 7.49 -7.26 -20.41
C GLN A 40 7.24 -6.88 -18.95
N ALA A 41 7.66 -5.68 -18.53
CA ALA A 41 7.45 -5.19 -17.18
C ALA A 41 5.96 -5.08 -16.82
N GLU A 42 5.13 -4.63 -17.75
CA GLU A 42 3.68 -4.58 -17.56
C GLU A 42 3.08 -5.99 -17.43
N SER A 43 3.50 -6.92 -18.28
CA SER A 43 3.06 -8.31 -18.25
C SER A 43 3.41 -9.00 -16.93
N GLU A 44 4.65 -8.83 -16.45
CA GLU A 44 5.09 -9.34 -15.14
C GLU A 44 4.27 -8.72 -14.00
N ARG A 45 4.04 -7.39 -14.04
CA ARG A 45 3.22 -6.70 -13.05
C ARG A 45 1.78 -7.23 -13.02
N LYS A 46 1.18 -7.54 -14.17
CA LYS A 46 -0.16 -8.16 -14.26
C LYS A 46 -0.15 -9.55 -13.63
N LYS A 47 0.82 -10.41 -13.99
CA LYS A 47 0.96 -11.76 -13.41
C LYS A 47 1.13 -11.73 -11.89
N ILE A 48 1.91 -10.80 -11.34
CA ILE A 48 2.06 -10.66 -9.87
C ILE A 48 0.73 -10.31 -9.22
N LYS A 49 -0.02 -9.35 -9.77
CA LYS A 49 -1.33 -8.95 -9.26
C LYS A 49 -2.35 -10.08 -9.33
N GLU A 50 -2.38 -10.83 -10.42
CA GLU A 50 -3.28 -11.98 -10.59
C GLU A 50 -3.01 -13.06 -9.53
N ARG A 51 -1.75 -13.44 -9.34
CA ARG A 51 -1.38 -14.42 -8.29
C ARG A 51 -1.69 -13.90 -6.89
N GLN A 52 -1.47 -12.62 -6.63
CA GLN A 52 -1.83 -11.99 -5.36
C GLN A 52 -3.35 -12.04 -5.13
N ALA A 53 -4.16 -11.74 -6.15
CA ALA A 53 -5.61 -11.80 -6.07
C ALA A 53 -6.10 -13.22 -5.77
N GLN A 54 -5.55 -14.23 -6.45
CA GLN A 54 -5.83 -15.65 -6.16
C GLN A 54 -5.48 -16.01 -4.71
N GLY A 55 -4.31 -15.60 -4.23
CA GLY A 55 -3.89 -15.82 -2.83
C GLY A 55 -4.81 -15.14 -1.82
N ILE A 56 -5.24 -13.90 -2.10
CA ILE A 56 -6.21 -13.17 -1.28
C ILE A 56 -7.55 -13.90 -1.26
N GLU A 57 -8.04 -14.40 -2.38
CA GLU A 57 -9.30 -15.15 -2.47
C GLU A 57 -9.26 -16.41 -1.60
N ILE A 58 -8.18 -17.19 -1.69
CA ILE A 58 -7.97 -18.39 -0.87
C ILE A 58 -7.94 -18.02 0.62
N ALA A 59 -7.21 -16.95 0.99
CA ALA A 59 -7.14 -16.50 2.37
C ALA A 59 -8.47 -15.93 2.90
N LYS A 60 -9.29 -15.30 2.03
CA LYS A 60 -10.67 -14.88 2.35
C LYS A 60 -11.57 -16.09 2.59
N LYS A 61 -11.54 -17.11 1.73
CA LYS A 61 -12.27 -18.38 1.91
C LYS A 61 -11.89 -19.08 3.23
N LYS A 62 -10.61 -18.99 3.63
CA LYS A 62 -10.10 -19.49 4.93
C LYS A 62 -10.40 -18.57 6.12
N GLY A 63 -11.12 -17.46 5.94
CA GLY A 63 -11.47 -16.53 7.03
C GLY A 63 -10.30 -15.77 7.65
N LYS A 64 -9.14 -15.67 6.97
CA LYS A 64 -7.94 -15.00 7.51
C LYS A 64 -8.10 -13.47 7.59
N PHE A 65 -8.87 -12.87 6.69
CA PHE A 65 -9.11 -11.43 6.69
C PHE A 65 -10.17 -11.05 7.72
N LYS A 66 -9.72 -10.68 8.92
CA LYS A 66 -10.59 -10.23 10.04
C LYS A 66 -10.69 -8.71 10.17
N GLY A 67 -10.23 -7.98 9.15
CA GLY A 67 -10.17 -6.51 9.17
C GLY A 67 -9.15 -5.96 10.17
N ARG A 68 -9.31 -4.68 10.52
CA ARG A 68 -8.44 -3.99 11.47
C ARG A 68 -8.69 -4.52 12.88
N GLN A 69 -7.62 -4.95 13.56
CA GLN A 69 -7.69 -5.36 14.97
C GLN A 69 -8.07 -4.17 15.86
N HIS A 70 -8.85 -4.45 16.90
CA HIS A 70 -9.25 -3.44 17.87
C HIS A 70 -8.05 -2.91 18.63
N LYS A 71 -8.02 -1.59 18.84
CA LYS A 71 -6.91 -0.90 19.51
C LYS A 71 -6.82 -1.24 20.99
N PHE A 72 -7.96 -1.46 21.66
CA PHE A 72 -8.05 -1.77 23.07
C PHE A 72 -8.79 -3.11 23.23
N LYS A 73 -8.29 -3.96 24.12
CA LYS A 73 -8.96 -5.19 24.54
C LYS A 73 -9.88 -4.86 25.72
N GLU A 74 -10.82 -5.76 26.04
CA GLU A 74 -11.70 -5.61 27.21
C GLU A 74 -10.90 -5.46 28.52
N ASN A 75 -9.77 -6.18 28.63
CA ASN A 75 -8.89 -6.12 29.79
C ASN A 75 -7.85 -4.99 29.75
N ASP A 76 -7.95 -4.06 28.80
CA ASP A 76 -7.01 -2.95 28.71
C ASP A 76 -7.17 -1.99 29.90
N PRO A 77 -6.11 -1.73 30.70
CA PRO A 77 -6.20 -0.86 31.86
C PRO A 77 -6.68 0.57 31.53
N ARG A 78 -6.32 1.11 30.36
CA ARG A 78 -6.74 2.45 29.95
C ARG A 78 -8.22 2.48 29.59
N LEU A 79 -8.72 1.40 28.97
CA LEU A 79 -10.14 1.30 28.65
C LEU A 79 -10.97 1.16 29.93
N LYS A 80 -10.54 0.33 30.89
CA LYS A 80 -11.19 0.21 32.20
C LYS A 80 -11.24 1.55 32.93
N HIS A 81 -10.10 2.24 33.00
CA HIS A 81 -10.05 3.57 33.60
C HIS A 81 -11.00 4.56 32.91
N ALA A 82 -11.11 4.51 31.58
CA ALA A 82 -12.07 5.34 30.85
C ALA A 82 -13.53 5.03 31.20
N PHE A 83 -13.88 3.76 31.40
CA PHE A 83 -15.21 3.36 31.88
C PHE A 83 -15.45 3.84 33.32
N ASP A 84 -14.49 3.68 34.22
CA ASP A 84 -14.61 4.13 35.61
C ASP A 84 -14.84 5.66 35.69
N LEU A 85 -14.06 6.43 34.94
CA LEU A 85 -14.23 7.89 34.84
C LEU A 85 -15.62 8.27 34.31
N PHE A 86 -16.10 7.58 33.28
CA PHE A 86 -17.42 7.84 32.73
C PHE A 86 -18.55 7.48 33.72
N LEU A 87 -18.43 6.35 34.42
CA LEU A 87 -19.40 5.93 35.44
C LEU A 87 -19.42 6.87 36.65
N ASN A 88 -18.28 7.50 36.97
CA ASN A 88 -18.19 8.57 37.97
C ASN A 88 -18.80 9.90 37.49
N GLY A 89 -19.42 9.93 36.30
CA GLY A 89 -20.19 11.07 35.79
C GLY A 89 -19.43 12.03 34.87
N LEU A 90 -18.18 11.71 34.49
CA LEU A 90 -17.42 12.56 33.58
C LEU A 90 -17.98 12.50 32.15
N SER A 91 -17.88 13.61 31.43
CA SER A 91 -18.26 13.71 30.02
C SER A 91 -17.27 12.99 29.11
N ASP A 92 -17.71 12.63 27.91
CA ASP A 92 -16.85 12.00 26.89
C ASP A 92 -15.61 12.82 26.55
N LYS A 93 -15.67 14.15 26.71
CA LYS A 93 -14.55 15.05 26.45
C LYS A 93 -13.52 14.96 27.57
N GLU A 94 -13.95 14.98 28.82
CA GLU A 94 -13.06 14.86 29.98
C GLU A 94 -12.41 13.48 30.04
N VAL A 95 -13.15 12.42 29.69
CA VAL A 95 -12.60 11.07 29.56
C VAL A 95 -11.52 11.02 28.48
N GLU A 96 -11.73 11.68 27.33
CA GLU A 96 -10.71 11.78 26.28
C GLU A 96 -9.45 12.51 26.75
N GLU A 97 -9.61 13.64 27.46
CA GLU A 97 -8.49 14.42 28.00
C GLU A 97 -7.68 13.63 29.03
N GLN A 98 -8.33 12.90 29.94
CA GLN A 98 -7.64 12.16 31.01
C GLN A 98 -7.03 10.83 30.53
N THR A 99 -7.69 10.12 29.61
CA THR A 99 -7.27 8.77 29.19
C THR A 99 -6.51 8.77 27.87
N GLY A 100 -6.59 9.85 27.09
CA GLY A 100 -6.11 9.94 25.71
C GLY A 100 -6.87 9.03 24.73
N ILE A 101 -7.99 8.43 25.13
CA ILE A 101 -8.86 7.67 24.24
C ILE A 101 -9.82 8.64 23.57
N ASN A 102 -9.71 8.77 22.25
CA ASN A 102 -10.59 9.67 21.51
C ASN A 102 -12.08 9.40 21.81
N ARG A 103 -12.88 10.44 22.07
CA ARG A 103 -14.30 10.32 22.44
C ARG A 103 -15.13 9.44 21.50
N ARG A 104 -14.88 9.51 20.18
CA ARG A 104 -15.58 8.66 19.20
C ARG A 104 -15.16 7.20 19.33
N THR A 105 -13.88 6.98 19.61
CA THR A 105 -13.36 5.64 19.89
C THR A 105 -13.98 5.09 21.18
N PHE A 106 -14.01 5.88 22.26
CA PHE A 106 -14.60 5.48 23.54
C PHE A 106 -16.09 5.16 23.41
N ARG A 107 -16.88 6.03 22.75
CA ARG A 107 -18.30 5.75 22.42
C ARG A 107 -18.50 4.41 21.73
N ARG A 108 -17.66 4.08 20.75
CA ARG A 108 -17.73 2.80 20.03
C ARG A 108 -17.42 1.61 20.94
N TYR A 109 -16.54 1.77 21.93
CA TYR A 109 -16.29 0.70 22.90
C TYR A 109 -17.43 0.55 23.91
N ARG A 110 -18.10 1.64 24.34
CA ARG A 110 -19.30 1.57 25.18
C ARG A 110 -20.54 0.98 24.50
N ALA A 111 -20.66 1.13 23.18
CA ALA A 111 -21.74 0.48 22.44
C ALA A 111 -21.52 -1.03 22.29
N ARG A 112 -20.32 -1.52 22.63
CA ARG A 112 -19.90 -2.89 22.42
C ARG A 112 -19.87 -3.71 23.70
N TYR A 113 -19.35 -3.12 24.78
CA TYR A 113 -19.33 -3.66 26.13
C TYR A 113 -20.33 -2.87 26.95
#